data_AF-A0A7X1ANS7-F1
#
_entry.id   AF-A0A7X1ANS7-F1
#
_cell.length_a   1.000
_cell.length_b   1.000
_cell.length_c   1.000
_cell.angle_alpha   90.00
_cell.angle_beta   90.00
_cell.angle_gamma   90.00
#
_symmetry.space_group_name_H-M   'P 1'
#
loop_
_entity.id
_entity.type
_entity.pdbx_description
1 polymer ?
#
loop_
_entity_poly.entity_id
_entity_poly.type
_entity_poly.pdbx_seq_one_letter_code
_entity_poly.pdbx_strand_id
1 'polypeptide(L)'
;MERAMATNKEVLLTLRFIYVLGLCFFPLNTLAQPPTPEAVTHYHAALDALDDAKRVSDRVLEIVKTDQPVDPAEPEALATESAQIMSRLNAHLDTAIAGGHAVAMYQKAKVLLAASILKNKQSACEFYGRAAEQGLIAGAVEYVNCIPFYPPSAEYERRLTLLQATVQGHDYYESEYPLLTAFPSCFPKHKPPPKPDEDAIQWVIDNARPLALSAGDFRAEGYYILAMRTEIDEQRVNFLNLAFAQGCREDFMRVAKYVRDERLKALIKGPPLEAVR
;
A
#
# COMPACT_ATOMS: atom_id res chain seq x y z
N MET A 1 47.63 56.58 23.89
CA MET A 1 47.64 55.39 23.00
C MET A 1 46.44 55.52 22.06
N GLU A 2 46.66 56.26 20.99
CA GLU A 2 45.65 56.54 19.96
C GLU A 2 45.54 55.38 18.97
N ARG A 3 44.31 55.23 18.49
CA ARG A 3 43.83 54.27 17.49
C ARG A 3 44.52 54.47 16.14
N ALA A 4 44.86 53.38 15.48
CA ALA A 4 44.96 53.33 14.03
C ALA A 4 43.78 52.51 13.47
N MET A 5 42.94 53.18 12.67
CA MET A 5 41.84 52.63 11.89
C MET A 5 42.34 51.59 10.88
N ALA A 6 41.74 50.40 10.90
CA ALA A 6 41.84 49.44 9.81
C ALA A 6 41.00 49.92 8.62
N THR A 7 41.57 49.79 7.42
CA THR A 7 41.09 50.35 6.15
C THR A 7 39.97 49.52 5.53
N ASN A 8 39.06 50.23 4.87
CA ASN A 8 37.76 49.82 4.30
C ASN A 8 37.79 48.70 3.21
N LYS A 9 38.88 47.95 3.05
CA LYS A 9 39.03 46.89 2.04
C LYS A 9 38.88 45.47 2.58
N GLU A 10 39.12 45.24 3.87
CA GLU A 10 39.03 43.89 4.46
C GLU A 10 37.61 43.50 4.88
N VAL A 11 36.75 44.48 5.19
CA VAL A 11 35.34 44.25 5.54
C VAL A 11 34.49 43.89 4.31
N LEU A 12 34.87 44.38 3.12
CA LEU A 12 34.09 44.13 1.89
C LEU A 12 34.30 42.73 1.31
N LEU A 13 35.47 42.10 1.55
CA LEU A 13 35.75 40.74 1.08
C LEU A 13 35.09 39.66 1.95
N THR A 14 35.00 39.89 3.27
CA THR A 14 34.33 38.96 4.20
C THR A 14 32.81 38.99 4.03
N LEU A 15 32.20 40.12 3.68
CA LEU A 15 30.76 40.19 3.41
C LEU A 15 30.34 39.59 2.05
N ARG A 16 31.23 39.51 1.06
CA ARG A 16 30.92 38.85 -0.23
C ARG A 16 30.95 37.32 -0.16
N PHE A 17 31.67 36.73 0.78
CA PHE A 17 31.68 35.27 0.96
C PHE A 17 30.46 34.74 1.73
N ILE A 18 29.77 35.59 2.49
CA ILE A 18 28.58 35.18 3.26
C ILE A 18 27.31 35.18 2.39
N TYR A 19 27.30 35.89 1.26
CA TYR A 19 26.12 35.98 0.37
C TYR A 19 26.02 34.88 -0.71
N VAL A 20 27.00 33.98 -0.84
CA VAL A 20 26.93 32.83 -1.78
C VAL A 20 26.46 31.54 -1.09
N LEU A 21 26.28 31.55 0.24
CA LEU A 21 25.65 30.46 1.01
C LEU A 21 24.13 30.65 1.19
N GLY A 22 23.53 31.58 0.45
CA GLY A 22 22.09 31.75 0.37
C GLY A 22 21.49 31.00 -0.81
N LEU A 23 20.57 30.09 -0.51
CA LEU A 23 19.54 29.55 -1.42
C LEU A 23 19.98 28.42 -2.36
N CYS A 24 20.45 27.32 -1.77
CA CYS A 24 19.99 25.99 -2.18
C CYS A 24 19.13 25.38 -1.06
N PHE A 25 18.15 26.14 -0.55
CA PHE A 25 16.91 25.51 -0.09
C PHE A 25 16.18 25.05 -1.34
N PHE A 26 16.70 23.99 -1.97
CA PHE A 26 15.78 23.06 -2.59
C PHE A 26 14.78 22.69 -1.49
N PRO A 27 13.46 22.66 -1.76
CA PRO A 27 12.64 21.84 -0.90
C PRO A 27 13.35 20.49 -0.90
N LEU A 28 13.92 20.10 0.23
CA LEU A 28 14.16 18.69 0.48
C LEU A 28 12.77 18.11 0.24
N ASN A 29 12.55 17.54 -0.96
CA ASN A 29 11.69 16.40 -1.09
C ASN A 29 12.09 15.58 0.11
N THR A 30 11.22 15.50 1.11
CA THR A 30 11.46 14.78 2.34
C THR A 30 11.71 13.36 1.88
N LEU A 31 12.97 13.04 1.58
CA LEU A 31 13.37 11.71 1.18
C LEU A 31 12.94 10.87 2.37
N ALA A 32 12.11 9.87 2.10
CA ALA A 32 11.66 8.94 3.12
C ALA A 32 12.89 8.54 3.94
N GLN A 33 12.92 8.96 5.20
CA GLN A 33 14.05 8.61 6.05
C GLN A 33 14.00 7.09 6.23
N PRO A 34 15.12 6.39 6.06
CA PRO A 34 15.12 4.95 6.28
C PRO A 34 14.65 4.67 7.71
N PRO A 35 13.90 3.59 7.94
CA PRO A 35 13.46 3.21 9.28
C PRO A 35 14.68 2.98 10.18
N THR A 36 14.53 3.25 11.48
CA THR A 36 15.60 2.94 12.43
C THR A 36 15.81 1.42 12.51
N PRO A 37 17.03 0.93 12.84
CA PRO A 37 17.26 -0.50 13.03
C PRO A 37 16.34 -1.14 14.09
N GLU A 38 16.00 -0.37 15.11
CA GLU A 38 15.02 -0.75 16.14
C GLU A 38 13.62 -0.90 15.53
N ALA A 39 13.20 0.01 14.64
CA ALA A 39 11.92 -0.09 13.96
C ALA A 39 11.82 -1.35 13.09
N VAL A 40 12.89 -1.69 12.37
CA VAL A 40 12.96 -2.94 11.56
C VAL A 40 12.85 -4.17 12.47
N THR A 41 13.54 -4.17 13.61
CA THR A 41 13.47 -5.27 14.59
C THR A 41 12.05 -5.46 15.11
N HIS A 42 11.37 -4.37 15.48
CA HIS A 42 9.99 -4.43 15.94
C HIS A 42 9.01 -4.80 14.83
N TYR A 43 9.28 -4.41 13.58
CA TYR A 43 8.46 -4.86 12.45
C TYR A 43 8.56 -6.38 12.25
N HIS A 44 9.75 -6.97 12.33
CA HIS A 44 9.89 -8.43 12.28
C HIS A 44 9.19 -9.13 13.45
N ALA A 45 9.31 -8.60 14.66
CA ALA A 45 8.56 -9.14 15.81
C ALA A 45 7.02 -9.04 15.63
N ALA A 46 6.54 -8.03 14.90
CA ALA A 46 5.14 -7.94 14.50
C ALA A 46 4.76 -9.01 13.46
N LEU A 47 5.65 -9.36 12.53
CA LEU A 47 5.42 -10.46 11.58
C LEU A 47 5.33 -11.80 12.31
N ASP A 48 6.21 -12.06 13.29
CA ASP A 48 6.14 -13.26 14.13
C ASP A 48 4.80 -13.35 14.88
N ALA A 49 4.31 -12.23 15.42
CA ALA A 49 3.00 -12.17 16.06
C ALA A 49 1.83 -12.37 15.07
N LEU A 50 1.95 -11.95 13.82
CA LEU A 50 0.97 -12.26 12.77
C LEU A 50 0.94 -13.75 12.43
N ASP A 51 2.11 -14.41 12.41
CA ASP A 51 2.19 -15.85 12.22
C ASP A 51 1.58 -16.62 13.41
N ASP A 52 1.77 -16.14 14.64
CA ASP A 52 1.06 -16.66 15.81
C ASP A 52 -0.46 -16.54 15.63
N ALA A 53 -0.95 -15.36 15.24
CA ALA A 53 -2.38 -15.11 15.04
C ALA A 53 -2.97 -16.00 13.94
N LYS A 54 -2.19 -16.28 12.88
CA LYS A 54 -2.57 -17.21 11.82
C LYS A 54 -2.72 -18.63 12.36
N ARG A 55 -1.80 -19.12 13.20
CA ARG A 55 -1.89 -20.46 13.77
C ARG A 55 -3.12 -20.63 14.67
N VAL A 56 -3.46 -19.63 15.46
CA VAL A 56 -4.71 -19.61 16.24
C VAL A 56 -5.92 -19.66 15.31
N SER A 57 -5.93 -18.87 14.24
CA SER A 57 -7.02 -18.86 13.25
C SER A 57 -7.19 -20.20 12.54
N ASP A 58 -6.08 -20.86 12.20
CA ASP A 58 -6.10 -22.18 11.55
C ASP A 58 -6.68 -23.25 12.51
N ARG A 59 -6.36 -23.21 13.82
CA ARG A 59 -6.96 -24.09 14.84
C ARG A 59 -8.47 -23.87 14.99
N VAL A 60 -8.92 -22.61 15.03
CA VAL A 60 -10.35 -22.27 15.05
C VAL A 60 -11.06 -22.83 13.82
N LEU A 61 -10.42 -22.75 12.65
CA LEU A 61 -10.99 -23.29 11.43
C LEU A 61 -11.11 -24.82 11.45
N GLU A 62 -10.12 -25.54 11.98
CA GLU A 62 -10.19 -27.00 12.15
C GLU A 62 -11.36 -27.41 13.06
N ILE A 63 -11.57 -26.68 14.15
CA ILE A 63 -12.71 -26.88 15.04
C ILE A 63 -14.03 -26.70 14.27
N VAL A 64 -14.18 -25.61 13.52
CA VAL A 64 -15.40 -25.31 12.75
C VAL A 64 -15.66 -26.36 11.65
N LYS A 65 -14.62 -26.94 11.06
CA LYS A 65 -14.75 -27.93 9.97
C LYS A 65 -15.22 -29.31 10.44
N THR A 66 -14.97 -29.69 11.69
CA THR A 66 -15.18 -31.08 12.14
C THR A 66 -16.57 -31.36 12.69
N ASP A 67 -17.39 -30.34 12.97
CA ASP A 67 -18.74 -30.44 13.57
C ASP A 67 -18.81 -31.37 14.80
N GLN A 68 -17.69 -31.58 15.48
CA GLN A 68 -17.59 -32.40 16.68
C GLN A 68 -17.89 -31.56 17.92
N PRO A 69 -18.43 -32.17 19.00
CA PRO A 69 -18.52 -31.50 20.29
C PRO A 69 -17.13 -31.04 20.76
N VAL A 70 -17.00 -29.74 21.01
CA VAL A 70 -15.76 -29.12 21.50
C VAL A 70 -15.88 -28.88 23.00
N ASP A 71 -14.79 -29.06 23.74
CA ASP A 71 -14.72 -28.64 25.15
C ASP A 71 -14.98 -27.12 25.23
N PRO A 72 -15.99 -26.65 25.99
CA PRO A 72 -16.26 -25.23 26.16
C PRO A 72 -15.05 -24.39 26.62
N ALA A 73 -14.07 -24.98 27.29
CA ALA A 73 -12.85 -24.30 27.72
C ALA A 73 -11.89 -23.97 26.56
N GLU A 74 -11.93 -24.72 25.45
CA GLU A 74 -11.01 -24.55 24.33
C GLU A 74 -11.24 -23.24 23.55
N PRO A 75 -12.47 -22.87 23.15
CA PRO A 75 -12.74 -21.57 22.54
C PRO A 75 -12.36 -20.37 23.42
N GLU A 76 -12.53 -20.47 24.74
CA GLU A 76 -12.16 -19.42 25.68
C GLU A 76 -10.63 -19.25 25.77
N ALA A 77 -9.89 -20.37 25.81
CA ALA A 77 -8.43 -20.36 25.77
C ALA A 77 -7.90 -19.75 24.47
N LEU A 78 -8.47 -20.12 23.31
CA LEU A 78 -8.11 -19.57 22.00
C LEU A 78 -8.41 -18.07 21.91
N ALA A 79 -9.54 -17.61 22.47
CA ALA A 79 -9.88 -16.19 22.52
C ALA A 79 -8.87 -15.40 23.39
N THR A 80 -8.46 -15.97 24.52
CA THR A 80 -7.45 -15.36 25.42
C THR A 80 -6.08 -15.28 24.75
N GLU A 81 -5.65 -16.37 24.11
CA GLU A 81 -4.41 -16.44 23.34
C GLU A 81 -4.40 -15.40 22.20
N SER A 82 -5.49 -15.33 21.44
CA SER A 82 -5.69 -14.35 20.37
C SER A 82 -5.58 -12.91 20.89
N ALA A 83 -6.22 -12.58 22.02
CA ALA A 83 -6.16 -11.24 22.61
C ALA A 83 -4.72 -10.85 23.01
N GLN A 84 -3.95 -11.79 23.57
CA GLN A 84 -2.55 -11.55 23.93
C GLN A 84 -1.68 -11.34 22.70
N ILE A 85 -1.84 -12.15 21.66
CA ILE A 85 -1.13 -12.00 20.38
C ILE A 85 -1.43 -10.62 19.78
N MET A 86 -2.71 -10.24 19.70
CA MET A 86 -3.12 -8.94 19.15
C MET A 86 -2.56 -7.75 19.95
N SER A 87 -2.43 -7.89 21.27
CA SER A 87 -1.79 -6.87 22.11
C SER A 87 -0.31 -6.71 21.77
N ARG A 88 0.46 -7.82 21.69
CA ARG A 88 1.89 -7.79 21.31
C ARG A 88 2.10 -7.25 19.90
N LEU A 89 1.30 -7.73 18.94
CA LEU A 89 1.31 -7.28 17.55
C LEU A 89 1.16 -5.75 17.47
N ASN A 90 0.15 -5.21 18.14
CA ASN A 90 -0.09 -3.77 18.13
C ASN A 90 1.07 -2.98 18.76
N ALA A 91 1.63 -3.45 19.88
CA ALA A 91 2.75 -2.80 20.53
C ALA A 91 3.99 -2.76 19.61
N HIS A 92 4.32 -3.87 18.95
CA HIS A 92 5.44 -3.93 18.02
C HIS A 92 5.23 -3.05 16.78
N LEU A 93 4.01 -3.06 16.21
CA LEU A 93 3.68 -2.15 15.11
C LEU A 93 3.79 -0.68 15.54
N ASP A 94 3.33 -0.32 16.73
CA ASP A 94 3.37 1.06 17.21
C ASP A 94 4.82 1.54 17.39
N THR A 95 5.72 0.70 17.92
CA THR A 95 7.16 1.04 18.01
C THR A 95 7.81 1.14 16.63
N ALA A 96 7.52 0.21 15.72
CA ALA A 96 8.05 0.28 14.35
C ALA A 96 7.58 1.55 13.60
N ILE A 97 6.31 1.92 13.78
CA ILE A 97 5.74 3.16 13.23
C ILE A 97 6.40 4.39 13.84
N ALA A 98 6.65 4.41 15.15
CA ALA A 98 7.33 5.51 15.82
C ALA A 98 8.76 5.72 15.30
N GLY A 99 9.45 4.64 14.92
CA GLY A 99 10.76 4.69 14.26
C GLY A 99 10.72 4.81 12.73
N GLY A 100 9.57 5.15 12.15
CA GLY A 100 9.46 5.57 10.74
C GLY A 100 9.23 4.45 9.72
N HIS A 101 8.74 3.28 10.13
CA HIS A 101 8.58 2.14 9.23
C HIS A 101 7.26 2.18 8.42
N ALA A 102 7.32 2.51 7.13
CA ALA A 102 6.12 2.65 6.27
C ALA A 102 5.29 1.37 6.18
N VAL A 103 5.93 0.21 6.03
CA VAL A 103 5.19 -1.07 5.93
C VAL A 103 4.54 -1.45 7.25
N ALA A 104 5.08 -1.04 8.41
CA ALA A 104 4.39 -1.22 9.69
C ALA A 104 3.09 -0.38 9.74
N MET A 105 3.09 0.83 9.17
CA MET A 105 1.86 1.63 9.01
C MET A 105 0.85 0.89 8.13
N TYR A 106 1.30 0.34 7.00
CA TYR A 106 0.45 -0.46 6.12
C TYR A 106 -0.18 -1.66 6.86
N GLN A 107 0.63 -2.42 7.62
CA GLN A 107 0.12 -3.57 8.38
C GLN A 107 -0.81 -3.16 9.51
N LYS A 108 -0.54 -2.04 10.20
CA LYS A 108 -1.46 -1.49 11.21
C LYS A 108 -2.82 -1.15 10.63
N ALA A 109 -2.86 -0.58 9.42
CA ALA A 109 -4.11 -0.32 8.71
C ALA A 109 -4.89 -1.63 8.42
N LYS A 110 -4.21 -2.71 8.03
CA LYS A 110 -4.83 -4.03 7.80
C LYS A 110 -5.40 -4.62 9.09
N VAL A 111 -4.65 -4.57 10.19
CA VAL A 111 -5.09 -5.01 11.52
C VAL A 111 -6.34 -4.25 11.97
N LEU A 112 -6.35 -2.92 11.79
CA LEU A 112 -7.49 -2.07 12.12
C LEU A 112 -8.75 -2.46 11.34
N LEU A 113 -8.60 -2.68 10.03
CA LEU A 113 -9.73 -3.08 9.17
C LEU A 113 -10.24 -4.49 9.50
N ALA A 114 -9.33 -5.42 9.83
CA ALA A 114 -9.71 -6.77 10.27
C ALA A 114 -10.54 -6.74 11.57
N ALA A 115 -10.21 -5.85 12.51
CA ALA A 115 -10.97 -5.70 13.75
C ALA A 115 -12.37 -5.11 13.52
N SER A 116 -12.48 -4.07 12.68
CA SER A 116 -13.78 -3.52 12.27
C SER A 116 -13.63 -2.53 11.11
N ILE A 117 -14.07 -2.94 9.92
CA ILE A 117 -14.06 -2.07 8.74
C ILE A 117 -14.85 -0.78 8.99
N LEU A 118 -16.07 -0.88 9.53
CA LEU A 118 -16.96 0.28 9.71
C LEU A 118 -16.42 1.30 10.71
N LYS A 119 -15.78 0.85 11.79
CA LYS A 119 -15.30 1.74 12.86
C LYS A 119 -13.93 2.33 12.55
N ASN A 120 -13.06 1.55 11.91
CA ASN A 120 -11.64 1.88 11.82
C ASN A 120 -11.20 2.36 10.42
N LYS A 121 -12.13 2.49 9.46
CA LYS A 121 -11.80 2.88 8.08
C LYS A 121 -10.97 4.15 8.04
N GLN A 122 -11.39 5.21 8.75
CA GLN A 122 -10.68 6.49 8.70
C GLN A 122 -9.23 6.36 9.20
N SER A 123 -9.01 5.77 10.38
CA SER A 123 -7.67 5.58 10.93
C SER A 123 -6.80 4.67 10.06
N ALA A 124 -7.37 3.61 9.49
CA ALA A 124 -6.65 2.77 8.53
C ALA A 124 -6.22 3.57 7.29
N CYS A 125 -7.09 4.43 6.78
CA CYS A 125 -6.78 5.30 5.64
C CYS A 125 -5.69 6.32 5.96
N GLU A 126 -5.64 6.87 7.18
CA GLU A 126 -4.56 7.76 7.62
C GLU A 126 -3.20 7.04 7.63
N PHE A 127 -3.17 5.78 8.10
CA PHE A 127 -1.95 4.98 8.04
C PHE A 127 -1.50 4.65 6.60
N TYR A 128 -2.43 4.30 5.70
CA TYR A 128 -2.08 4.13 4.28
C TYR A 128 -1.53 5.41 3.66
N GLY A 129 -2.13 6.56 3.97
CA GLY A 129 -1.65 7.86 3.48
C GLY A 129 -0.25 8.19 3.97
N ARG A 130 0.04 7.98 5.26
CA ARG A 130 1.40 8.18 5.80
C ARG A 130 2.42 7.22 5.19
N ALA A 131 2.05 5.96 4.96
CA ALA A 131 2.92 5.00 4.27
C ALA A 131 3.21 5.44 2.82
N ALA A 132 2.19 5.95 2.13
CA ALA A 132 2.30 6.50 0.77
C ALA A 132 3.21 7.74 0.72
N GLU A 133 3.09 8.64 1.70
CA GLU A 133 3.96 9.82 1.84
C GLU A 133 5.43 9.44 2.09
N GLN A 134 5.69 8.24 2.60
CA GLN A 134 7.03 7.64 2.72
C GLN A 134 7.44 6.80 1.50
N GLY A 135 6.67 6.82 0.42
CA GLY A 135 7.03 6.16 -0.84
C GLY A 135 6.62 4.69 -0.96
N LEU A 136 5.83 4.15 -0.03
CA LEU A 136 5.31 2.78 -0.15
C LEU A 136 4.19 2.71 -1.19
N ILE A 137 4.41 1.97 -2.28
CA ILE A 137 3.43 1.84 -3.38
C ILE A 137 2.12 1.23 -2.88
N ALA A 138 2.20 0.15 -2.09
CA ALA A 138 1.01 -0.49 -1.52
C ALA A 138 0.18 0.50 -0.68
N GLY A 139 0.83 1.37 0.09
CA GLY A 139 0.18 2.45 0.84
C GLY A 139 -0.57 3.42 -0.07
N ALA A 140 0.06 3.87 -1.15
CA ALA A 140 -0.56 4.81 -2.09
C ALA A 140 -1.79 4.22 -2.80
N VAL A 141 -1.71 2.95 -3.20
CA VAL A 141 -2.82 2.21 -3.82
C VAL A 141 -4.02 2.11 -2.87
N GLU A 142 -3.81 1.72 -1.62
CA GLU A 142 -4.91 1.61 -0.66
C GLU A 142 -5.44 3.00 -0.24
N TYR A 143 -4.56 4.00 -0.15
CA TYR A 143 -4.95 5.36 0.24
C TYR A 143 -5.89 6.02 -0.78
N VAL A 144 -5.67 5.85 -2.08
CA VAL A 144 -6.60 6.40 -3.09
C VAL A 144 -7.96 5.68 -3.05
N ASN A 145 -8.00 4.39 -2.73
CA ASN A 145 -9.22 3.59 -2.65
C ASN A 145 -10.03 3.84 -1.36
N CYS A 146 -9.48 4.60 -0.42
CA CYS A 146 -10.14 4.92 0.84
C CYS A 146 -11.30 5.92 0.74
N ILE A 147 -11.36 6.71 -0.34
CA ILE A 147 -12.42 7.70 -0.57
C ILE A 147 -13.13 7.43 -1.90
N PRO A 148 -14.42 7.81 -2.03
CA PRO A 148 -15.13 7.69 -3.30
C PRO A 148 -14.42 8.48 -4.40
N PHE A 149 -14.35 7.90 -5.60
CA PHE A 149 -13.86 8.60 -6.79
C PHE A 149 -14.93 9.53 -7.40
N TYR A 150 -16.21 9.34 -7.04
CA TYR A 150 -17.32 10.16 -7.51
C TYR A 150 -18.22 10.60 -6.34
N PRO A 151 -18.63 11.88 -6.28
CA PRO A 151 -18.17 12.98 -7.13
C PRO A 151 -16.67 13.26 -6.94
N PRO A 152 -15.97 13.79 -7.96
CA PRO A 152 -14.56 14.12 -7.84
C PRO A 152 -14.36 15.15 -6.71
N SER A 153 -13.26 15.03 -5.98
CA SER A 153 -12.89 15.93 -4.89
C SER A 153 -11.42 16.31 -4.97
N ALA A 154 -11.06 17.48 -4.46
CA ALA A 154 -9.67 17.92 -4.42
C ALA A 154 -8.76 16.94 -3.66
N GLU A 155 -9.28 16.31 -2.61
CA GLU A 155 -8.54 15.28 -1.87
C GLU A 155 -8.35 14.01 -2.73
N TYR A 156 -9.32 13.63 -3.57
CA TYR A 156 -9.13 12.51 -4.51
C TYR A 156 -8.01 12.78 -5.51
N GLU A 157 -7.99 13.98 -6.10
CA GLU A 157 -6.93 14.40 -7.03
C GLU A 157 -5.55 14.47 -6.35
N ARG A 158 -5.49 14.92 -5.08
CA ARG A 158 -4.26 14.88 -4.28
C ARG A 158 -3.73 13.45 -4.14
N ARG A 159 -4.62 12.49 -3.87
CA ARG A 159 -4.26 11.06 -3.73
C ARG A 159 -3.82 10.44 -5.05
N LEU A 160 -4.46 10.78 -6.17
CA LEU A 160 -4.01 10.34 -7.50
C LEU A 160 -2.62 10.89 -7.83
N THR A 161 -2.34 12.15 -7.49
CA THR A 161 -1.02 12.76 -7.67
C THR A 161 0.05 12.03 -6.84
N LEU A 162 -0.25 11.74 -5.57
CA LEU A 162 0.65 10.97 -4.71
C LEU A 162 0.86 9.55 -5.24
N LEU A 163 -0.21 8.87 -5.68
CA LEU A 163 -0.12 7.56 -6.31
C LEU A 163 0.79 7.60 -7.53
N GLN A 164 0.59 8.55 -8.44
CA GLN A 164 1.40 8.70 -9.64
C GLN A 164 2.89 8.90 -9.30
N ALA A 165 3.19 9.80 -8.37
CA ALA A 165 4.57 10.03 -7.92
C ALA A 165 5.19 8.75 -7.34
N THR A 166 4.43 8.00 -6.53
CA THR A 166 4.90 6.77 -5.88
C THR A 166 5.14 5.64 -6.87
N VAL A 167 4.21 5.40 -7.80
CA VAL A 167 4.34 4.31 -8.81
C VAL A 167 5.34 4.63 -9.91
N GLN A 168 5.75 5.90 -10.07
CA GLN A 168 6.82 6.30 -10.99
C GLN A 168 8.18 6.38 -10.29
N GLY A 169 8.20 6.49 -8.96
CA GLY A 169 9.40 6.52 -8.13
C GLY A 169 9.98 5.15 -7.81
N HIS A 170 11.08 5.15 -7.05
CA HIS A 170 11.66 3.94 -6.48
C HIS A 170 10.95 3.58 -5.17
N ASP A 171 10.65 2.28 -4.97
CA ASP A 171 10.08 1.79 -3.73
C ASP A 171 11.22 1.28 -2.84
N TYR A 172 11.54 2.03 -1.79
CA TYR A 172 12.61 1.67 -0.85
C TYR A 172 12.29 0.45 0.03
N TYR A 173 11.05 -0.03 -0.01
CA TYR A 173 10.57 -1.17 0.78
C TYR A 173 10.41 -2.44 -0.07
N GLU A 174 11.00 -2.49 -1.27
CA GLU A 174 10.89 -3.62 -2.20
C GLU A 174 11.22 -4.98 -1.55
N SER A 175 12.17 -5.02 -0.60
CA SER A 175 12.55 -6.23 0.13
C SER A 175 11.50 -6.75 1.12
N GLU A 176 10.48 -5.96 1.45
CA GLU A 176 9.44 -6.29 2.43
C GLU A 176 8.15 -6.80 1.78
N TYR A 177 8.12 -6.82 0.44
CA TYR A 177 7.07 -7.49 -0.32
C TYR A 177 7.27 -9.02 -0.29
N PRO A 178 6.19 -9.82 -0.46
CA PRO A 178 4.86 -9.40 -0.89
C PRO A 178 3.98 -8.85 0.25
N LEU A 179 3.09 -7.92 -0.08
CA LEU A 179 2.11 -7.37 0.84
C LEU A 179 0.69 -7.84 0.48
N LEU A 180 -0.16 -7.99 1.50
CA LEU A 180 -1.50 -8.52 1.33
C LEU A 180 -2.51 -7.42 0.98
N THR A 181 -3.26 -7.60 -0.10
CA THR A 181 -4.43 -6.77 -0.43
C THR A 181 -5.69 -7.62 -0.60
N ALA A 182 -6.83 -7.07 -0.19
CA ALA A 182 -8.12 -7.77 -0.23
C ALA A 182 -8.87 -7.57 -1.56
N PHE A 183 -8.62 -6.45 -2.24
CA PHE A 183 -9.42 -6.01 -3.39
C PHE A 183 -8.56 -5.45 -4.52
N PRO A 184 -7.63 -6.24 -5.09
CA PRO A 184 -6.90 -5.80 -6.28
C PRO A 184 -7.84 -5.74 -7.48
N SER A 185 -7.76 -4.65 -8.23
CA SER A 185 -8.54 -4.39 -9.45
C SER A 185 -7.84 -4.95 -10.69
N CYS A 186 -6.52 -5.06 -10.65
CA CYS A 186 -5.66 -5.46 -11.75
C CYS A 186 -5.39 -6.98 -11.76
N PHE A 187 -5.54 -7.62 -10.61
CA PHE A 187 -5.35 -9.07 -10.41
C PHE A 187 -6.64 -9.69 -9.86
N PRO A 188 -7.66 -9.90 -10.71
CA PRO A 188 -8.96 -10.35 -10.26
C PRO A 188 -8.85 -11.67 -9.49
N LYS A 189 -9.47 -11.68 -8.32
CA LYS A 189 -9.44 -12.79 -7.35
C LYS A 189 -10.61 -13.77 -7.52
N HIS A 190 -11.68 -13.35 -8.19
CA HIS A 190 -12.95 -14.05 -8.19
C HIS A 190 -12.83 -15.43 -8.86
N LYS A 191 -12.91 -16.50 -8.07
CA LYS A 191 -13.13 -17.84 -8.61
C LYS A 191 -14.59 -17.95 -9.07
N PRO A 192 -14.89 -18.72 -10.12
CA PRO A 192 -16.27 -19.09 -10.45
C PRO A 192 -16.96 -19.71 -9.21
N PRO A 193 -18.29 -19.58 -9.06
CA PRO A 193 -19.02 -20.26 -7.98
C PRO A 193 -18.67 -21.75 -7.91
N PRO A 194 -18.65 -22.36 -6.71
CA PRO A 194 -18.26 -23.75 -6.57
C PRO A 194 -19.26 -24.64 -7.29
N LYS A 195 -18.77 -25.70 -7.92
CA LYS A 195 -19.63 -26.75 -8.49
C LYS A 195 -20.26 -27.58 -7.37
N PRO A 196 -21.37 -28.32 -7.63
CA PRO A 196 -22.05 -29.11 -6.60
C PRO A 196 -21.18 -30.14 -5.88
N ASP A 197 -20.08 -30.59 -6.51
CA ASP A 197 -19.11 -31.56 -6.00
C ASP A 197 -17.88 -30.93 -5.32
N GLU A 198 -17.77 -29.60 -5.31
CA GLU A 198 -16.67 -28.88 -4.66
C GLU A 198 -17.03 -28.46 -3.22
N ASP A 199 -16.02 -28.43 -2.34
CA ASP A 199 -16.19 -27.99 -0.95
C ASP A 199 -16.51 -26.49 -0.89
N ALA A 200 -17.78 -26.17 -0.59
CA ALA A 200 -18.26 -24.80 -0.49
C ALA A 200 -17.56 -23.98 0.62
N ILE A 201 -17.18 -24.62 1.74
CA ILE A 201 -16.46 -23.95 2.83
C ILE A 201 -15.05 -23.60 2.36
N GLN A 202 -14.36 -24.55 1.72
CA GLN A 202 -13.03 -24.29 1.16
C GLN A 202 -13.06 -23.23 0.06
N TRP A 203 -14.11 -23.22 -0.78
CA TRP A 203 -14.31 -22.17 -1.77
C TRP A 203 -14.43 -20.77 -1.14
N VAL A 204 -15.22 -20.63 -0.06
CA VAL A 204 -15.35 -19.36 0.67
C VAL A 204 -14.00 -18.92 1.23
N ILE A 205 -13.25 -19.84 1.86
CA ILE A 205 -11.93 -19.55 2.44
C ILE A 205 -10.97 -19.03 1.37
N ASP A 206 -10.91 -19.72 0.23
CA ASP A 206 -10.04 -19.34 -0.88
C ASP A 206 -10.42 -17.98 -1.47
N ASN A 207 -11.71 -17.69 -1.61
CA ASN A 207 -12.20 -16.39 -2.11
C ASN A 207 -12.11 -15.27 -1.07
N ALA A 208 -12.00 -15.58 0.22
CA ALA A 208 -11.80 -14.60 1.29
C ALA A 208 -10.31 -14.24 1.48
N ARG A 209 -9.38 -15.17 1.22
CA ARG A 209 -7.93 -14.99 1.44
C ARG A 209 -7.32 -13.79 0.69
N PRO A 210 -6.70 -12.79 1.34
CA PRO A 210 -6.04 -11.69 0.63
C PRO A 210 -5.00 -12.18 -0.38
N LEU A 211 -4.79 -11.44 -1.47
CA LEU A 211 -3.72 -11.73 -2.43
C LEU A 211 -2.42 -11.09 -1.96
N ALA A 212 -1.34 -11.87 -2.00
CA ALA A 212 0.01 -11.41 -1.77
C ALA A 212 0.57 -10.88 -3.09
N LEU A 213 0.78 -9.57 -3.18
CA LEU A 213 1.27 -8.91 -4.38
C LEU A 213 2.72 -8.48 -4.18
N SER A 214 3.54 -8.68 -5.21
CA SER A 214 4.90 -8.13 -5.25
C SER A 214 4.88 -6.60 -5.39
N ALA A 215 6.04 -5.95 -5.24
CA ALA A 215 6.17 -4.51 -5.51
C ALA A 215 5.77 -4.17 -6.95
N GLY A 216 6.15 -5.01 -7.92
CA GLY A 216 5.77 -4.88 -9.32
C GLY A 216 4.26 -5.01 -9.53
N ASP A 217 3.61 -5.96 -8.87
CA ASP A 217 2.16 -6.12 -8.96
C ASP A 217 1.41 -4.92 -8.35
N PHE A 218 1.85 -4.40 -7.20
CA PHE A 218 1.27 -3.17 -6.64
C PHE A 218 1.49 -1.96 -7.54
N ARG A 219 2.63 -1.89 -8.24
CA ARG A 219 2.89 -0.84 -9.23
C ARG A 219 1.98 -0.99 -10.45
N ALA A 220 1.71 -2.21 -10.91
CA ALA A 220 0.71 -2.50 -11.94
C ALA A 220 -0.69 -2.06 -11.52
N GLU A 221 -1.11 -2.38 -10.29
CA GLU A 221 -2.38 -1.95 -9.68
C GLU A 221 -2.49 -0.42 -9.67
N GLY A 222 -1.42 0.27 -9.26
CA GLY A 222 -1.38 1.73 -9.25
C GLY A 222 -1.52 2.35 -10.64
N TYR A 223 -0.81 1.84 -11.65
CA TYR A 223 -1.00 2.29 -13.03
C TYR A 223 -2.40 2.00 -13.56
N TYR A 224 -2.97 0.85 -13.23
CA TYR A 224 -4.35 0.51 -13.60
C TYR A 224 -5.34 1.50 -12.99
N ILE A 225 -5.19 1.85 -11.71
CA ILE A 225 -6.03 2.86 -11.06
C ILE A 225 -5.88 4.22 -11.76
N LEU A 226 -4.65 4.66 -12.07
CA LEU A 226 -4.43 5.92 -12.80
C LEU A 226 -5.09 5.93 -14.18
N ALA A 227 -4.98 4.84 -14.94
CA ALA A 227 -5.63 4.69 -16.23
C ALA A 227 -7.17 4.80 -16.14
N MET A 228 -7.74 4.17 -15.12
CA MET A 228 -9.18 4.16 -14.89
C MET A 228 -9.75 5.50 -14.38
N ARG A 229 -8.89 6.48 -14.08
CA ARG A 229 -9.28 7.76 -13.48
C ARG A 229 -8.84 8.98 -14.27
N THR A 230 -7.89 8.85 -15.18
CA THR A 230 -7.56 9.92 -16.14
C THR A 230 -8.64 10.03 -17.23
N GLU A 231 -8.95 11.24 -17.67
CA GLU A 231 -9.87 11.52 -18.78
C GLU A 231 -9.15 11.67 -20.13
N ILE A 232 -7.82 11.75 -20.11
CA ILE A 232 -6.98 11.95 -21.30
C ILE A 232 -6.64 10.58 -21.88
N ASP A 233 -7.14 10.30 -23.08
CA ASP A 233 -7.00 8.98 -23.72
C ASP A 233 -5.53 8.55 -23.91
N GLU A 234 -4.65 9.47 -24.27
CA GLU A 234 -3.22 9.17 -24.45
C GLU A 234 -2.57 8.75 -23.12
N GLN A 235 -2.83 9.49 -22.04
CA GLN A 235 -2.33 9.14 -20.71
C GLN A 235 -2.93 7.82 -20.23
N ARG A 236 -4.23 7.59 -20.48
CA ARG A 236 -4.90 6.34 -20.16
C ARG A 236 -4.19 5.16 -20.83
N VAL A 237 -3.96 5.25 -22.14
CA VAL A 237 -3.29 4.18 -22.90
C VAL A 237 -1.87 3.94 -22.39
N ASN A 238 -1.13 5.01 -22.07
CA ASN A 238 0.21 4.87 -21.49
C ASN A 238 0.18 4.14 -20.14
N PHE A 239 -0.70 4.52 -19.21
CA PHE A 239 -0.84 3.85 -17.93
C PHE A 239 -1.31 2.40 -18.08
N LEU A 240 -2.24 2.10 -18.99
CA LEU A 240 -2.65 0.72 -19.28
C LEU A 240 -1.48 -0.12 -19.77
N ASN A 241 -0.69 0.40 -20.71
CA ASN A 241 0.48 -0.30 -21.22
C ASN A 241 1.52 -0.57 -20.13
N LEU A 242 1.72 0.37 -19.21
CA LEU A 242 2.59 0.17 -18.04
C LEU A 242 2.04 -0.88 -17.08
N ALA A 243 0.74 -0.88 -16.81
CA ALA A 243 0.10 -1.89 -15.97
C ALA A 243 0.22 -3.29 -16.59
N PHE A 244 -0.08 -3.45 -17.89
CA PHE A 244 0.00 -4.72 -18.59
C PHE A 244 1.43 -5.25 -18.71
N ALA A 245 2.41 -4.36 -18.95
CA ALA A 245 3.82 -4.73 -18.96
C ALA A 245 4.29 -5.31 -17.61
N GLN A 246 3.61 -4.95 -16.52
CA GLN A 246 3.88 -5.46 -15.17
C GLN A 246 2.93 -6.59 -14.74
N GLY A 247 2.22 -7.20 -15.70
CA GLY A 247 1.46 -8.42 -15.46
C GLY A 247 0.00 -8.23 -15.09
N CYS A 248 -0.55 -7.01 -15.21
CA CYS A 248 -1.98 -6.77 -15.00
C CYS A 248 -2.83 -7.72 -15.85
N ARG A 249 -3.81 -8.38 -15.22
CA ARG A 249 -4.64 -9.44 -15.84
C ARG A 249 -6.10 -9.08 -15.99
N GLU A 250 -6.46 -7.84 -15.68
CA GLU A 250 -7.83 -7.38 -15.83
C GLU A 250 -8.28 -7.35 -17.30
N ASP A 251 -9.57 -7.55 -17.54
CA ASP A 251 -10.14 -7.55 -18.89
C ASP A 251 -9.92 -6.19 -19.56
N PHE A 252 -8.95 -6.15 -20.48
CA PHE A 252 -8.61 -4.92 -21.19
C PHE A 252 -9.79 -4.39 -22.02
N MET A 253 -10.73 -5.23 -22.48
CA MET A 253 -11.91 -4.79 -23.23
C MET A 253 -12.85 -3.97 -22.36
N ARG A 254 -12.94 -4.31 -21.06
CA ARG A 254 -13.71 -3.52 -20.09
C ARG A 254 -13.17 -2.11 -19.95
N VAL A 255 -11.87 -1.91 -20.12
CA VAL A 255 -11.22 -0.60 -19.95
C VAL A 255 -11.05 0.16 -21.26
N ALA A 256 -10.78 -0.55 -22.36
CA ALA A 256 -10.64 0.01 -23.69
C ALA A 256 -11.91 0.73 -24.16
N LYS A 257 -13.10 0.37 -23.64
CA LYS A 257 -14.36 1.08 -23.93
C LYS A 257 -14.37 2.54 -23.46
N TYR A 258 -13.50 2.90 -22.51
CA TYR A 258 -13.39 4.28 -22.03
C TYR A 258 -12.48 5.13 -22.92
N VAL A 259 -11.61 4.51 -23.72
CA VAL A 259 -10.77 5.20 -24.71
C VAL A 259 -11.66 5.57 -25.91
N ARG A 260 -11.82 6.86 -26.16
CA ARG A 260 -12.70 7.38 -27.22
C ARG A 260 -12.02 7.43 -28.58
N ASP A 261 -10.71 7.67 -28.61
CA ASP A 261 -9.92 7.63 -29.85
C ASP A 261 -9.57 6.17 -30.23
N GLU A 262 -10.24 5.65 -31.26
CA GLU A 262 -10.03 4.30 -31.77
C GLU A 262 -8.59 4.05 -32.26
N ARG A 263 -7.84 5.09 -32.67
CA ARG A 263 -6.42 4.94 -33.03
C ARG A 263 -5.58 4.67 -31.80
N LEU A 264 -5.85 5.36 -30.70
CA LEU A 264 -5.14 5.16 -29.42
C LEU A 264 -5.51 3.81 -28.79
N LYS A 265 -6.76 3.38 -28.96
CA LYS A 265 -7.22 2.06 -28.51
C LYS A 265 -6.44 0.91 -29.16
N ALA A 266 -6.07 1.05 -30.43
CA ALA A 266 -5.22 0.08 -31.14
C ALA A 266 -3.77 0.00 -30.59
N LEU A 267 -3.33 0.96 -29.76
CA LEU A 267 -2.00 0.99 -29.16
C LEU A 267 -1.94 0.29 -27.79
N ILE A 268 -3.07 -0.23 -27.28
CA ILE A 268 -3.13 -0.96 -26.02
C ILE A 268 -2.52 -2.36 -26.21
N LYS A 269 -1.49 -2.69 -25.44
CA LYS A 269 -0.70 -3.93 -25.53
C LYS A 269 -1.09 -4.97 -24.47
N GLY A 270 -2.37 -5.00 -24.07
CA GLY A 270 -2.88 -5.91 -23.05
C GLY A 270 -2.90 -7.38 -23.48
N PRO A 271 -3.04 -8.32 -22.52
CA PRO A 271 -3.13 -9.75 -22.84
C PRO A 271 -4.35 -10.02 -23.74
N PRO A 272 -4.25 -10.95 -24.72
CA PRO A 272 -5.37 -11.30 -25.58
C PRO A 272 -6.54 -11.91 -24.78
N LEU A 273 -7.77 -11.68 -25.27
CA LEU A 273 -9.07 -12.05 -24.66
C LEU A 273 -9.18 -13.49 -24.13
N GLU A 274 -8.43 -14.42 -24.72
CA GLU A 274 -8.50 -15.85 -24.42
C GLU A 274 -7.70 -16.24 -23.16
N ALA A 275 -6.81 -15.36 -22.67
CA ALA A 275 -5.93 -15.61 -21.54
C ALA A 275 -6.50 -15.18 -20.17
N VAL A 276 -7.72 -14.60 -20.14
CA VAL A 276 -8.34 -13.99 -18.95
C VAL A 276 -9.58 -14.77 -18.45
N ARG A 277 -9.83 -15.98 -18.99
CA ARG A 277 -10.92 -16.87 -18.52
C ARG A 277 -10.48 -17.84 -17.44
#